data_AF-A0A4Y2PLX6-F1
#
_entry.id   AF-A0A4Y2PLX6-F1
#
_cell.length_a   1.000
_cell.length_b   1.000
_cell.length_c   1.000
_cell.angle_alpha   90.00
_cell.angle_beta   90.00
_cell.angle_gamma   90.00
#
_symmetry.space_group_name_H-M   'P 1'
#
loop_
_entity.id
_entity.type
_entity.pdbx_description
1 polymer ?
#
loop_
_entity_poly.entity_id
_entity_poly.type
_entity_poly.pdbx_seq_one_letter_code
_entity_poly.pdbx_strand_id
1 'polypeptide(L)'
;MRSRRISKRVLAPVILYPYSFQSSQLSKEQMSLLQFVEKPLKYISEITTQLAALLSCTAVGHRDYVCLESVVSIFRTFEAEMKEMMNKLSNFEDLKNIESAFDEDEPYINLEALQEKTLFTRGPKQFSLIHEDRYWLFAGHLAKVEGRHYIQYWGLLLSDCLILARRTEQGVLLVLDEPVMLRSIYQVTFDVLKCDTEFRILFAVPVSVI
;
A
#
# COMPACT_ATOMS: atom_id res chain seq x y z
N MET A 1 -38.80 14.17 -35.46
CA MET A 1 -38.13 14.17 -34.14
C MET A 1 -38.49 12.89 -33.40
N ARG A 2 -37.60 11.88 -33.40
CA ARG A 2 -37.82 10.61 -32.67
C ARG A 2 -36.99 10.61 -31.39
N SER A 3 -37.70 10.61 -30.28
CA SER A 3 -37.20 10.54 -28.90
C SER A 3 -36.27 9.32 -28.69
N ARG A 4 -34.98 9.56 -28.43
CA ARG A 4 -34.04 8.52 -27.98
C ARG A 4 -34.34 8.20 -26.51
N ARG A 5 -35.03 7.08 -26.26
CA ARG A 5 -35.13 6.50 -24.92
C ARG A 5 -33.75 5.98 -24.52
N ILE A 6 -33.13 6.67 -23.56
CA ILE A 6 -31.95 6.18 -22.85
C ILE A 6 -32.43 5.03 -21.97
N SER A 7 -32.11 3.79 -22.37
CA SER A 7 -32.38 2.60 -21.57
C SER A 7 -31.39 2.57 -20.40
N LYS A 8 -31.83 3.02 -19.22
CA LYS A 8 -31.10 2.82 -17.97
C LYS A 8 -31.16 1.33 -17.62
N ARG A 9 -30.19 0.54 -18.08
CA ARG A 9 -29.94 -0.78 -17.51
C ARG A 9 -29.33 -0.56 -16.13
N VAL A 10 -30.13 -0.83 -15.09
CA VAL A 10 -29.65 -0.94 -13.71
C VAL A 10 -28.76 -2.19 -13.67
N LEU A 11 -27.44 -1.98 -13.74
CA LEU A 11 -26.47 -3.05 -13.57
C LEU A 11 -26.40 -3.42 -12.09
N ALA A 12 -26.38 -4.72 -11.81
CA ALA A 12 -26.29 -5.26 -10.47
C ALA A 12 -24.99 -4.76 -9.80
N PRO A 13 -25.02 -4.41 -8.50
CA PRO A 13 -23.84 -3.97 -7.79
C PRO A 13 -22.79 -5.08 -7.75
N VAL A 14 -21.55 -4.74 -8.14
CA VAL A 14 -20.40 -5.65 -8.01
C VAL A 14 -19.84 -5.51 -6.61
N ILE A 15 -19.90 -6.58 -5.82
CA ILE A 15 -19.35 -6.64 -4.46
C ILE A 15 -18.00 -7.40 -4.49
N LEU A 16 -16.97 -6.92 -3.79
CA LEU A 16 -15.63 -7.55 -3.70
C LEU A 16 -15.25 -7.81 -2.22
N TYR A 17 -14.69 -8.99 -1.90
CA TYR A 17 -14.22 -9.38 -0.55
C TYR A 17 -12.75 -9.82 -0.52
N PRO A 18 -11.92 -9.40 0.46
CA PRO A 18 -10.57 -9.92 0.69
C PRO A 18 -10.59 -11.32 1.35
N TYR A 19 -9.58 -12.16 1.04
CA TYR A 19 -9.39 -13.51 1.60
C TYR A 19 -7.92 -13.70 1.98
N SER A 20 -7.63 -14.16 3.20
CA SER A 20 -6.27 -14.38 3.71
C SER A 20 -5.87 -15.87 3.65
N PHE A 21 -4.64 -16.15 3.20
CA PHE A 21 -4.04 -17.48 3.12
C PHE A 21 -2.65 -17.42 3.74
N GLN A 22 -2.34 -18.35 4.67
CA GLN A 22 -1.03 -18.41 5.34
C GLN A 22 -0.05 -19.30 4.57
N SER A 23 1.13 -18.77 4.20
CA SER A 23 2.29 -19.64 3.91
C SER A 23 3.67 -18.96 4.02
N SER A 24 4.42 -19.39 5.05
CA SER A 24 5.87 -19.67 5.16
C SER A 24 6.90 -18.86 4.35
N GLN A 25 7.48 -17.88 5.05
CA GLN A 25 8.88 -17.41 5.15
C GLN A 25 9.85 -17.52 3.96
N LEU A 26 10.32 -16.35 3.49
CA LEU A 26 11.61 -16.18 2.81
C LEU A 26 12.35 -14.98 3.41
N SER A 27 13.51 -15.22 4.03
CA SER A 27 14.32 -14.21 4.70
C SER A 27 15.20 -13.41 3.73
N LYS A 28 14.87 -12.13 3.57
CA LYS A 28 15.84 -11.06 3.32
C LYS A 28 15.65 -10.06 4.45
N GLU A 29 16.74 -9.59 5.06
CA GLU A 29 16.69 -8.54 6.10
C GLU A 29 16.10 -7.26 5.51
N GLN A 30 14.78 -7.18 5.47
CA GLN A 30 14.04 -5.96 5.19
C GLN A 30 13.90 -5.22 6.51
N MET A 31 14.45 -4.01 6.57
CA MET A 31 14.22 -3.13 7.70
C MET A 31 12.76 -2.69 7.70
N SER A 32 12.09 -2.79 8.83
CA SER A 32 10.71 -2.30 8.96
C SER A 32 10.65 -0.77 8.80
N LEU A 33 9.47 -0.24 8.48
CA LEU A 33 9.24 1.21 8.40
C LEU A 33 9.61 1.88 9.73
N LEU A 34 9.27 1.26 10.86
CA LEU A 34 9.68 1.73 12.18
C LEU A 34 11.20 1.80 12.31
N GLN A 35 11.93 0.76 11.90
CA GLN A 35 13.39 0.75 11.93
C GLN A 35 14.01 1.82 11.03
N PHE A 36 13.38 2.16 9.90
CA PHE A 36 13.80 3.25 9.04
C PHE A 36 13.57 4.62 9.68
N VAL A 37 12.39 4.84 10.27
CA VAL A 37 12.02 6.08 10.98
C VAL A 37 12.87 6.30 12.23
N GLU A 38 13.38 5.23 12.85
CA GLU A 38 14.33 5.32 13.97
C GLU A 38 15.73 5.80 13.57
N LYS A 39 16.13 5.70 12.28
CA LYS A 39 17.52 6.00 11.86
C LYS A 39 17.98 7.43 12.13
N PRO A 40 17.21 8.49 11.81
CA PRO A 40 17.60 9.86 12.12
C PRO A 40 17.84 10.07 13.63
N LEU A 41 17.05 9.43 14.48
CA LEU A 41 17.20 9.53 15.93
C LEU A 41 18.46 8.81 16.42
N LYS A 42 18.75 7.62 15.89
CA LYS A 42 20.02 6.91 16.15
C LYS A 42 21.23 7.74 15.73
N TYR A 43 21.15 8.37 14.56
CA TYR A 43 22.22 9.24 14.05
C TYR A 43 22.47 10.46 14.95
N ILE A 44 21.39 11.10 15.43
CA ILE A 44 21.50 12.21 16.38
C ILE A 44 22.16 11.73 17.69
N SER A 45 21.78 10.56 18.21
CA SER A 45 22.43 9.95 19.39
C SER A 45 23.92 9.66 19.22
N GLU A 46 24.34 9.23 18.04
CA GLU A 46 25.76 9.05 17.74
C GLU A 46 26.51 10.39 17.76
N ILE A 47 25.94 11.44 17.15
CA ILE A 47 26.52 12.79 17.16
C ILE A 47 26.62 13.32 18.59
N THR A 48 25.55 13.22 19.39
CA THR A 48 25.52 13.67 20.79
C THR A 48 26.60 12.97 21.61
N THR A 49 26.82 11.67 21.37
CA THR A 49 27.86 10.88 22.03
C THR A 49 29.26 11.38 21.66
N GLN A 50 29.50 11.66 20.37
CA GLN A 50 30.77 12.21 19.90
C GLN A 50 31.05 13.61 20.47
N LEU A 51 30.04 14.48 20.50
CA LEU A 51 30.15 15.82 21.07
C LEU A 51 30.39 15.78 22.59
N ALA A 52 29.75 14.86 23.31
CA ALA A 52 30.00 14.65 24.73
C ALA A 52 31.42 14.14 25.01
N ALA A 53 31.94 13.25 24.14
CA ALA A 53 33.33 12.80 24.22
C ALA A 53 34.30 13.97 23.97
N LEU A 54 34.04 14.81 22.97
CA LEU A 54 34.82 16.02 22.71
C LEU A 54 34.81 16.98 23.90
N LEU A 55 33.64 17.22 24.51
CA LEU A 55 33.52 18.02 25.72
C LEU A 55 34.36 17.45 26.88
N SER A 56 34.36 16.12 27.08
CA SER A 56 35.14 15.48 28.14
C SER A 56 36.65 15.64 27.98
N CYS A 57 37.12 15.84 26.74
CA CYS A 57 38.51 16.10 26.39
C CYS A 57 38.84 17.60 26.31
N THR A 58 37.85 18.48 26.48
CA THR A 58 38.02 19.93 26.40
C THR A 58 38.16 20.51 27.80
N ALA A 59 39.24 21.27 28.04
CA ALA A 59 39.46 21.90 29.34
C ALA A 59 38.37 22.96 29.62
N VAL A 60 37.96 23.09 30.88
CA VAL A 60 36.91 24.05 31.31
C VAL A 60 37.23 25.51 30.93
N GLY A 61 38.52 25.88 30.91
CA GLY A 61 38.98 27.21 30.49
C GLY A 61 39.13 27.39 28.98
N HIS A 62 38.84 26.38 28.16
CA HIS A 62 38.94 26.46 26.71
C HIS A 62 37.77 27.27 26.14
N ARG A 63 38.03 28.08 25.10
CA ARG A 63 37.04 28.96 24.48
C ARG A 63 35.76 28.22 24.03
N ASP A 64 35.90 26.97 23.62
CA ASP A 64 34.82 26.16 23.05
C ASP A 64 34.05 25.35 24.10
N TYR A 65 34.51 25.32 25.37
CA TYR A 65 33.92 24.49 26.42
C TYR A 65 32.44 24.81 26.66
N VAL A 66 32.12 26.09 26.85
CA VAL A 66 30.75 26.56 27.11
C VAL A 66 29.83 26.27 25.92
N CYS A 67 30.32 26.43 24.69
CA CYS A 67 29.56 26.12 23.48
C CYS A 67 29.28 24.62 23.36
N LEU A 68 30.29 23.78 23.59
CA LEU A 68 30.13 22.32 23.56
C LEU A 68 29.19 21.82 24.65
N GLU A 69 29.31 22.35 25.86
CA GLU A 69 28.41 22.04 26.98
C GLU A 69 26.96 22.38 26.65
N SER A 70 26.71 23.57 26.09
CA SER A 70 25.38 24.00 25.67
C SER A 70 24.79 23.10 24.59
N VAL A 71 25.56 22.79 23.53
CA VAL A 71 25.10 21.94 22.43
C VAL A 71 24.81 20.52 22.92
N VAL A 72 25.70 19.93 23.72
CA VAL A 72 25.47 18.58 24.29
C VAL A 72 24.22 18.57 25.16
N SER A 73 23.98 19.63 25.95
CA SER A 73 22.76 19.76 26.75
C SER A 73 21.50 19.81 25.88
N ILE A 74 21.48 20.63 24.83
CA ILE A 74 20.33 20.79 23.93
C ILE A 74 20.00 19.46 23.25
N PHE A 75 21.01 18.78 22.71
CA PHE A 75 20.83 17.51 22.01
C PHE A 75 20.32 16.40 22.96
N ARG A 76 20.80 16.35 24.19
CA ARG A 76 20.29 15.40 25.21
C ARG A 76 18.84 15.67 25.58
N THR A 77 18.43 16.93 25.73
CA THR A 77 17.03 17.28 25.98
C THR A 77 16.14 16.86 24.81
N PHE A 78 16.56 17.17 23.58
CA PHE A 78 15.85 16.79 22.37
C PHE A 78 15.68 15.26 22.25
N GLU A 79 16.72 14.49 22.52
CA GLU A 79 16.66 13.02 22.52
C GLU A 79 15.68 12.48 23.55
N ALA A 80 15.66 13.05 24.75
CA ALA A 80 14.76 12.62 25.82
C ALA A 80 13.29 12.86 25.42
N GLU A 81 12.98 14.05 24.90
CA GLU A 81 11.64 14.42 24.41
C GLU A 81 11.20 13.52 23.25
N MET A 82 12.10 13.27 22.30
CA MET A 82 11.78 12.45 21.12
C MET A 82 11.60 10.98 21.45
N LYS A 83 12.38 10.45 22.39
CA LYS A 83 12.23 9.08 22.88
C LYS A 83 10.93 8.90 23.66
N GLU A 84 10.53 9.91 24.43
CA GLU A 84 9.23 9.92 25.11
C GLU A 84 8.07 9.93 24.09
N MET A 85 8.16 10.76 23.05
CA MET A 85 7.16 10.78 21.96
C MET A 85 7.12 9.46 21.19
N MET A 86 8.26 8.85 20.86
CA MET A 86 8.31 7.53 20.22
C MET A 86 7.71 6.45 21.10
N ASN A 87 7.98 6.45 22.40
CA ASN A 87 7.36 5.51 23.33
C ASN A 87 5.84 5.70 23.43
N LYS A 88 5.34 6.92 23.31
CA LYS A 88 3.90 7.21 23.22
C LYS A 88 3.30 6.72 21.91
N LEU A 89 4.02 6.87 20.79
CA LEU A 89 3.62 6.42 19.45
C LEU A 89 3.67 4.89 19.29
N SER A 90 4.65 4.21 19.89
CA SER A 90 4.75 2.74 19.84
C SER A 90 3.70 2.04 20.71
N ASN A 91 3.17 2.74 21.71
CA ASN A 91 2.02 2.30 22.52
C ASN A 91 0.67 2.60 21.85
N PHE A 92 0.66 3.35 20.74
CA PHE A 92 -0.56 3.53 19.94
C PHE A 92 -0.81 2.23 19.17
N GLU A 93 -1.87 1.50 19.55
CA GLU A 93 -2.31 0.28 18.86
C GLU A 93 -2.47 0.51 17.34
N ASP A 94 -2.78 1.74 16.93
CA ASP A 94 -2.90 2.14 15.52
C ASP A 94 -1.61 2.00 14.72
N LEU A 95 -0.42 2.18 15.29
CA LEU A 95 0.84 2.03 14.54
C LEU A 95 1.16 0.55 14.27
N LYS A 96 0.82 -0.30 15.24
CA LYS A 96 0.89 -1.76 15.12
C LYS A 96 -0.19 -2.27 14.15
N ASN A 97 -1.35 -1.62 14.13
CA ASN A 97 -2.42 -1.86 13.15
C ASN A 97 -2.05 -1.36 11.75
N ILE A 98 -1.24 -0.30 11.62
CA ILE A 98 -0.72 0.16 10.32
C ILE A 98 0.32 -0.83 9.79
N GLU A 99 1.26 -1.28 10.63
CA GLU A 99 2.22 -2.33 10.23
C GLU A 99 1.53 -3.68 9.95
N SER A 100 0.39 -3.99 10.57
CA SER A 100 -0.43 -5.17 10.21
C SER A 100 -1.45 -4.91 9.10
N ALA A 101 -1.78 -3.65 8.77
CA ALA A 101 -2.65 -3.30 7.65
C ALA A 101 -1.90 -3.44 6.31
N PHE A 102 -0.57 -3.34 6.36
CA PHE A 102 0.33 -3.83 5.33
C PHE A 102 0.77 -5.25 5.73
N ASP A 103 -0.14 -6.21 5.64
CA ASP A 103 0.12 -7.63 5.90
C ASP A 103 1.52 -8.05 5.36
N GLU A 104 2.27 -8.80 6.17
CA GLU A 104 3.56 -9.42 5.77
C GLU A 104 3.45 -10.35 4.54
N ASP A 105 2.23 -10.59 4.06
CA ASP A 105 1.88 -11.40 2.90
C ASP A 105 1.75 -10.62 1.57
N GLU A 106 1.97 -9.29 1.54
CA GLU A 106 2.01 -8.52 0.28
C GLU A 106 3.47 -8.32 -0.18
N PRO A 107 4.10 -9.31 -0.86
CA PRO A 107 5.41 -9.10 -1.45
C PRO A 107 5.25 -7.97 -2.45
N TYR A 108 5.99 -6.88 -2.24
CA TYR A 108 6.15 -5.78 -3.19
C TYR A 108 6.05 -6.31 -4.62
N ILE A 109 4.96 -5.96 -5.32
CA ILE A 109 4.71 -6.50 -6.64
C ILE A 109 5.69 -5.85 -7.61
N ASN A 110 6.67 -6.63 -8.05
CA ASN A 110 7.48 -6.25 -9.18
C ASN A 110 6.63 -6.36 -10.45
N LEU A 111 6.14 -5.22 -10.95
CA LEU A 111 5.33 -5.14 -12.16
C LEU A 111 6.06 -5.64 -13.41
N GLU A 112 7.39 -5.56 -13.48
CA GLU A 112 8.20 -6.10 -14.58
C GLU A 112 8.14 -7.63 -14.59
N ALA A 113 8.44 -8.25 -13.45
CA ALA A 113 8.35 -9.70 -13.33
C ALA A 113 6.91 -10.22 -13.53
N LEU A 114 5.90 -9.43 -13.11
CA LEU A 114 4.50 -9.78 -13.31
C LEU A 114 4.07 -9.64 -14.78
N GLN A 115 4.55 -8.60 -15.47
CA GLN A 115 4.30 -8.38 -16.90
C GLN A 115 4.76 -9.56 -17.75
N GLU A 116 5.96 -10.09 -17.48
CA GLU A 116 6.50 -11.25 -18.19
C GLU A 116 5.67 -12.52 -17.99
N LYS A 117 5.01 -12.62 -16.83
CA LYS A 117 4.17 -13.77 -16.44
C LYS A 117 2.67 -13.50 -16.64
N THR A 118 2.30 -12.46 -17.38
CA THR A 118 0.90 -12.14 -17.64
C THR A 118 0.42 -12.82 -18.91
N LEU A 119 -0.69 -13.55 -18.80
CA LEU A 119 -1.37 -14.21 -19.91
C LEU A 119 -2.80 -13.70 -20.03
N PHE A 120 -3.27 -13.57 -21.27
CA PHE A 120 -4.62 -13.11 -21.58
C PHE A 120 -5.48 -14.27 -22.08
N THR A 121 -6.67 -14.42 -21.52
CA THR A 121 -7.69 -15.30 -22.10
C THR A 121 -8.26 -14.69 -23.38
N ARG A 122 -9.15 -15.41 -24.08
CA ARG A 122 -9.70 -14.96 -25.39
C ARG A 122 -10.59 -13.71 -25.32
N GLY A 123 -10.97 -13.24 -24.13
CA GLY A 123 -11.85 -12.10 -23.92
C GLY A 123 -11.14 -10.74 -23.94
N PRO A 124 -10.23 -10.47 -22.98
CA PRO A 124 -9.63 -9.15 -22.81
C PRO A 124 -8.64 -8.79 -23.92
N LYS A 125 -8.57 -7.50 -24.26
CA LYS A 125 -7.49 -6.98 -25.11
C LYS A 125 -6.16 -7.08 -24.37
N GLN A 126 -5.09 -7.39 -25.09
CA GLN A 126 -3.75 -7.39 -24.51
C GLN A 126 -3.35 -5.95 -24.15
N PHE A 127 -2.78 -5.78 -22.96
CA PHE A 127 -2.25 -4.50 -22.49
C PHE A 127 -0.95 -4.73 -21.72
N SER A 128 -0.12 -3.68 -21.64
CA SER A 128 1.05 -3.66 -20.75
C SER A 128 0.58 -3.27 -19.34
N LEU A 129 1.08 -3.94 -18.30
CA LEU A 129 1.03 -3.54 -16.89
C LEU A 129 1.96 -2.35 -16.61
N ILE A 130 3.06 -2.20 -17.36
CA ILE A 130 4.02 -1.11 -17.18
C ILE A 130 3.69 0.03 -18.15
N HIS A 131 3.55 1.23 -17.61
CA HIS A 131 3.31 2.47 -18.35
C HIS A 131 3.87 3.66 -17.55
N GLU A 132 4.27 4.75 -18.22
CA GLU A 132 5.05 5.84 -17.60
C GLU A 132 4.37 6.49 -16.38
N ASP A 133 3.03 6.57 -16.38
CA ASP A 133 2.25 7.17 -15.28
C ASP A 133 1.48 6.14 -14.43
N ARG A 134 1.90 4.86 -14.51
CA ARG A 134 1.21 3.77 -13.85
C ARG A 134 2.04 3.20 -12.71
N TYR A 135 1.42 3.17 -11.54
CA TYR A 135 1.97 2.51 -10.36
C TYR A 135 0.91 1.61 -9.74
N TRP A 136 1.40 0.61 -9.02
CA TRP A 136 0.58 -0.34 -8.29
C TRP A 136 0.12 0.25 -6.96
N LEU A 137 -1.14 -0.01 -6.60
CA LEU A 137 -1.78 0.48 -5.38
C LEU A 137 -2.16 -0.64 -4.42
N PHE A 138 -2.64 -1.77 -4.95
CA PHE A 138 -3.11 -2.90 -4.15
C PHE A 138 -3.11 -4.18 -4.97
N ALA A 139 -2.79 -5.32 -4.37
CA ALA A 139 -3.15 -6.59 -4.97
C ALA A 139 -3.43 -7.70 -3.97
N GLY A 140 -4.53 -8.38 -4.18
CA GLY A 140 -4.92 -9.44 -3.29
C GLY A 140 -6.12 -10.20 -3.79
N HIS A 141 -6.56 -11.15 -2.99
CA HIS A 141 -7.78 -11.87 -3.29
C HIS A 141 -8.97 -10.92 -3.22
N LEU A 142 -9.85 -10.98 -4.23
CA LEU A 142 -11.11 -10.26 -4.27
C LEU A 142 -12.19 -11.21 -4.74
N ALA A 143 -13.34 -11.26 -4.07
CA ALA A 143 -14.46 -12.06 -4.54
C ALA A 143 -15.56 -11.22 -5.18
N LYS A 144 -15.66 -11.27 -6.50
CA LYS A 144 -16.63 -10.51 -7.32
C LYS A 144 -18.01 -11.15 -7.24
N VAL A 145 -19.03 -10.35 -6.89
CA VAL A 145 -20.44 -10.77 -6.91
C VAL A 145 -21.21 -10.00 -7.98
N GLU A 146 -21.75 -10.69 -8.96
CA GLU A 146 -22.63 -10.13 -10.00
C GLU A 146 -23.99 -10.84 -9.98
N GLY A 147 -24.98 -10.17 -9.38
CA GLY A 147 -26.32 -10.77 -9.19
C GLY A 147 -26.26 -11.98 -8.26
N ARG A 148 -26.36 -13.19 -8.82
CA ARG A 148 -26.24 -14.46 -8.06
C ARG A 148 -24.89 -15.17 -8.28
N HIS A 149 -24.03 -14.62 -9.14
CA HIS A 149 -22.74 -15.21 -9.43
C HIS A 149 -21.71 -14.68 -8.44
N TYR A 150 -21.03 -15.58 -7.74
CA TYR A 150 -19.90 -15.31 -6.85
C TYR A 150 -18.66 -15.95 -7.47
N ILE A 151 -17.62 -15.15 -7.73
CA ILE A 151 -16.38 -15.63 -8.35
C ILE A 151 -15.19 -15.03 -7.60
N GLN A 152 -14.26 -15.87 -7.18
CA GLN A 152 -12.99 -15.44 -6.61
C GLN A 152 -12.01 -15.04 -7.71
N TYR A 153 -11.38 -13.90 -7.50
CA TYR A 153 -10.33 -13.32 -8.32
C TYR A 153 -9.12 -12.98 -7.44
N TRP A 154 -8.01 -12.76 -8.11
CA TRP A 154 -6.90 -12.00 -7.60
C TRP A 154 -6.95 -10.63 -8.30
N GLY A 155 -7.24 -9.59 -7.55
CA GLY A 155 -7.35 -8.23 -8.02
C GLY A 155 -6.01 -7.53 -8.02
N LEU A 156 -5.74 -6.74 -9.06
CA LEU A 156 -4.60 -5.85 -9.15
C LEU A 156 -5.10 -4.43 -9.42
N LEU A 157 -4.99 -3.56 -8.43
CA LEU A 157 -5.34 -2.16 -8.54
C LEU A 157 -4.10 -1.36 -8.94
N LEU A 158 -4.21 -0.70 -10.09
CA LEU A 158 -3.23 0.23 -10.62
C LEU A 158 -3.81 1.65 -10.52
N SER A 159 -2.95 2.66 -10.64
CA SER A 159 -3.35 4.08 -10.57
C SER A 159 -4.40 4.50 -11.60
N ASP A 160 -4.58 3.74 -12.68
CA ASP A 160 -5.52 4.05 -13.77
C ASP A 160 -6.59 2.96 -14.03
N CYS A 161 -6.39 1.73 -13.57
CA CYS A 161 -7.34 0.63 -13.78
C CYS A 161 -7.30 -0.45 -12.69
N LEU A 162 -8.41 -1.18 -12.58
CA LEU A 162 -8.54 -2.39 -11.76
C LEU A 162 -8.58 -3.62 -12.68
N ILE A 163 -7.67 -4.56 -12.46
CA ILE A 163 -7.57 -5.81 -13.20
C ILE A 163 -8.07 -6.94 -12.32
N LEU A 164 -8.98 -7.76 -12.84
CA LEU A 164 -9.45 -8.98 -12.19
C LEU A 164 -8.86 -10.18 -12.93
N ALA A 165 -8.03 -10.94 -12.22
CA ALA A 165 -7.27 -12.05 -12.79
C ALA A 165 -7.36 -13.29 -11.90
N ARG A 166 -6.77 -14.39 -12.35
CA ARG A 166 -6.37 -15.52 -11.49
C ARG A 166 -4.86 -15.54 -11.39
N ARG A 167 -4.35 -15.65 -10.18
CA ARG A 167 -2.92 -15.88 -9.93
C ARG A 167 -2.69 -17.35 -9.68
N THR A 168 -1.76 -17.97 -10.41
CA THR A 168 -1.36 -19.37 -10.16
C THR A 168 -0.35 -19.44 -9.03
N GLU A 169 -0.13 -20.63 -8.47
CA GLU A 169 0.93 -20.90 -7.49
C GLU A 169 2.33 -20.54 -8.01
N GLN A 170 2.54 -20.62 -9.34
CA GLN A 170 3.79 -20.26 -10.01
C GLN A 170 3.92 -18.73 -10.25
N GLY A 171 2.95 -17.95 -9.80
CA GLY A 171 2.91 -16.50 -9.93
C GLY A 171 2.55 -16.01 -11.34
N VAL A 172 1.90 -16.84 -12.16
CA VAL A 172 1.38 -16.43 -13.47
C VAL A 172 0.07 -15.69 -13.26
N LEU A 173 -0.06 -14.51 -13.89
CA LEU A 173 -1.27 -13.69 -13.84
C LEU A 173 -2.12 -13.97 -15.08
N LEU A 174 -3.22 -14.68 -14.90
CA LEU A 174 -4.18 -14.97 -15.97
C LEU A 174 -5.31 -13.94 -15.96
N VAL A 175 -5.29 -13.00 -16.91
CA VAL A 175 -6.32 -11.96 -17.07
C VAL A 175 -7.57 -12.57 -17.71
N LEU A 176 -8.67 -12.52 -16.97
CA LEU A 176 -9.94 -13.15 -17.34
C LEU A 176 -10.90 -12.16 -18.01
N ASP A 177 -10.94 -10.92 -17.52
CA ASP A 177 -11.88 -9.90 -17.94
C ASP A 177 -11.13 -8.61 -18.37
N GLU A 178 -11.81 -7.75 -19.14
CA GLU A 178 -11.27 -6.45 -19.54
C GLU A 178 -11.02 -5.58 -18.30
N PRO A 179 -9.89 -4.85 -18.21
CA PRO A 179 -9.61 -3.97 -17.08
C PRO A 179 -10.68 -2.90 -16.90
N VAL A 180 -11.09 -2.72 -15.65
CA VAL A 180 -12.02 -1.64 -15.29
C VAL A 180 -11.20 -0.37 -15.12
N MET A 181 -11.22 0.50 -16.12
CA MET A 181 -10.56 1.81 -16.05
C MET A 181 -11.18 2.63 -14.92
N LEU A 182 -10.38 3.19 -14.01
CA LEU A 182 -10.90 3.94 -12.85
C LEU A 182 -11.74 5.14 -13.28
N ARG A 183 -11.38 5.79 -14.39
CA ARG A 183 -12.18 6.87 -15.02
C ARG A 183 -13.59 6.45 -15.44
N SER A 184 -13.87 5.15 -15.59
CA SER A 184 -15.20 4.64 -15.96
C SER A 184 -16.10 4.42 -14.74
N ILE A 185 -15.52 4.43 -13.54
CA ILE A 185 -16.24 4.31 -12.28
C ILE A 185 -16.91 5.65 -11.99
N TYR A 186 -18.24 5.64 -11.88
CA TYR A 186 -19.02 6.84 -11.59
C TYR A 186 -19.61 6.84 -10.18
N GLN A 187 -19.62 5.69 -9.50
CA GLN A 187 -20.05 5.61 -8.11
C GLN A 187 -19.34 4.45 -7.39
N VAL A 188 -18.88 4.74 -6.18
CA VAL A 188 -18.37 3.75 -5.23
C VAL A 188 -19.15 3.93 -3.92
N THR A 189 -19.68 2.83 -3.38
CA THR A 189 -20.38 2.84 -2.09
C THR A 189 -19.69 1.86 -1.14
N PHE A 190 -19.40 2.32 0.07
CA PHE A 190 -18.78 1.52 1.12
C PHE A 190 -19.67 1.61 2.36
N ASP A 191 -20.07 0.46 2.91
CA ASP A 191 -20.98 0.39 4.07
C ASP A 191 -20.32 -0.33 5.24
N VAL A 192 -19.52 0.44 5.98
CA VAL A 192 -18.73 -0.04 7.12
C VAL A 192 -19.59 -0.67 8.22
N LEU A 193 -20.85 -0.25 8.33
CA LEU A 193 -21.77 -0.76 9.35
C LEU A 193 -22.23 -2.19 9.05
N LYS A 194 -22.18 -2.59 7.78
CA LYS A 194 -22.64 -3.91 7.34
C LYS A 194 -21.49 -4.90 7.17
N CYS A 195 -20.40 -4.45 6.55
CA CYS A 195 -19.17 -5.22 6.40
C CYS A 195 -18.04 -4.24 6.07
N ASP A 196 -17.05 -4.19 6.94
CA ASP A 196 -15.85 -3.34 6.86
C ASP A 196 -14.96 -3.63 5.64
N THR A 197 -15.23 -4.71 4.91
CA THR A 197 -14.47 -5.12 3.73
C THR A 197 -15.31 -5.18 2.45
N GLU A 198 -16.58 -4.76 2.50
CA GLU A 198 -17.49 -4.76 1.35
C GLU A 198 -17.55 -3.37 0.69
N PHE A 199 -17.15 -3.29 -0.59
CA PHE A 199 -17.41 -2.12 -1.42
C PHE A 199 -18.17 -2.48 -2.69
N ARG A 200 -18.98 -1.53 -3.17
CA ARG A 200 -19.74 -1.64 -4.40
C ARG A 200 -19.26 -0.63 -5.42
N ILE A 201 -18.89 -1.12 -6.59
CA ILE A 201 -18.49 -0.28 -7.72
C ILE A 201 -19.58 -0.30 -8.79
N LEU A 202 -19.96 0.89 -9.25
CA LEU A 202 -20.74 1.09 -10.46
C LEU A 202 -19.88 1.80 -11.50
N PHE A 203 -19.73 1.18 -12.66
CA PHE A 203 -18.93 1.69 -13.77
C PHE A 203 -19.69 1.62 -15.08
N ALA A 204 -19.36 2.52 -16.00
CA ALA A 204 -19.94 2.55 -17.33
C ALA A 204 -19.30 1.46 -18.18
N VAL A 205 -20.09 0.46 -18.61
CA VAL A 205 -19.63 -0.52 -19.59
C VAL A 205 -19.66 0.14 -20.97
N PRO A 206 -18.52 0.28 -21.69
CA PRO A 206 -18.55 0.75 -23.06
C PRO A 206 -19.38 -0.24 -23.89
N VAL A 207 -20.38 0.27 -24.61
CA VAL A 207 -21.16 -0.54 -25.54
C VAL A 207 -20.22 -0.96 -26.67
N SER A 208 -19.76 -2.21 -26.65
CA SER A 208 -19.14 -2.83 -27.82
C SER A 208 -20.20 -2.86 -28.92
N VAL A 209 -20.09 -1.95 -29.88
CA VAL A 209 -20.87 -2.00 -31.11
C VAL A 209 -20.35 -3.22 -31.88
N ILE A 210 -21.19 -4.25 -31.95
CA ILE A 210 -21.00 -5.42 -32.84
C ILE A 210 -21.16 -4.95 -34.28
#